data_AF-A0A7J9JWY7-F1
#
_entry.id   AF-A0A7J9JWY7-F1
#
_cell.length_a   1.000
_cell.length_b   1.000
_cell.length_c   1.000
_cell.angle_alpha   90.00
_cell.angle_beta   90.00
_cell.angle_gamma   90.00
#
_symmetry.space_group_name_H-M   'P 1'
#
loop_
_entity.id
_entity.type
_entity.pdbx_description
1 polymer ?
#
loop_
_entity_poly.entity_id
_entity_poly.type
_entity_poly.pdbx_seq_one_letter_code
_entity_poly.pdbx_strand_id
1 'polypeptide(L)'
;MEKATLDKVDVIMISLNTDDLSNISSYLCDPVNMGGYLAMKENVVVCTSSGNDGHDYYTLSGGLAPWVIEVGSCNSGGRFITQVEIGGGTQI
;
A
#
# COMPACT_ATOMS: atom_id res chain seq x y z
N MET A 1 12.86 -6.97 -2.85
CA MET A 1 12.63 -6.54 -4.25
C MET A 1 13.73 -7.06 -5.17
N GLU A 2 15.01 -6.90 -4.81
CA GLU A 2 16.16 -7.40 -5.60
C GLU A 2 15.98 -8.82 -6.16
N LYS A 3 15.70 -9.82 -5.30
CA LYS A 3 15.51 -11.19 -5.76
C LYS A 3 14.35 -11.33 -6.78
N ALA A 4 13.23 -10.66 -6.55
CA ALA A 4 12.11 -10.67 -7.49
C ALA A 4 12.49 -10.04 -8.83
N THR A 5 13.28 -8.97 -8.81
CA THR A 5 13.82 -8.34 -10.03
C THR A 5 14.79 -9.27 -10.76
N LEU A 6 15.66 -10.00 -10.04
CA LEU A 6 16.55 -11.01 -10.61
C LEU A 6 15.76 -12.19 -11.23
N ASP A 7 14.64 -12.54 -10.62
CA ASP A 7 13.71 -13.57 -11.11
C ASP A 7 12.90 -13.10 -12.34
N LYS A 8 13.16 -11.88 -12.85
CA LYS A 8 12.55 -11.30 -14.07
C LYS A 8 11.02 -11.20 -14.03
N VAL A 9 10.48 -10.77 -12.89
CA VAL A 9 9.06 -10.40 -12.79
C VAL A 9 8.78 -9.11 -13.56
N ASP A 10 7.55 -8.94 -14.05
CA ASP A 10 7.11 -7.71 -14.72
C ASP A 10 6.62 -6.64 -13.72
N VAL A 11 6.02 -7.09 -12.61
CA VAL A 11 5.37 -6.24 -11.60
C VAL A 11 5.68 -6.76 -10.21
N ILE A 12 5.99 -5.86 -9.28
CA ILE A 12 6.06 -6.14 -7.85
C ILE A 12 4.93 -5.39 -7.16
N MET A 13 4.03 -6.15 -6.53
CA MET A 13 3.01 -5.60 -5.64
C MET A 13 3.41 -5.90 -4.20
N ILE A 14 3.45 -4.87 -3.36
CA ILE A 14 3.78 -4.99 -1.96
C ILE A 14 2.77 -4.22 -1.12
N SER A 15 2.29 -4.80 -0.02
CA SER A 15 1.39 -4.12 0.90
C SER A 15 2.10 -3.95 2.23
N LEU A 16 3.17 -3.16 2.19
CA LEU A 16 4.02 -2.85 3.34
C LEU A 16 4.42 -1.39 3.25
N ASN A 17 4.43 -0.74 4.40
CA ASN A 17 4.84 0.63 4.60
C ASN A 17 5.69 0.71 5.87
N THR A 18 6.46 1.79 6.00
CA THR A 18 7.19 2.08 7.22
C THR A 18 6.52 3.27 7.88
N ASP A 19 5.94 3.07 9.07
CA ASP A 19 5.30 4.15 9.85
C ASP A 19 6.32 5.19 10.36
N ASP A 20 7.61 4.98 10.08
CA ASP A 20 8.69 5.84 10.51
C ASP A 20 8.92 7.02 9.53
N LEU A 21 8.14 8.08 9.75
CA LEU A 21 8.28 9.36 9.07
C LEU A 21 9.46 10.21 9.56
N SER A 22 10.27 9.70 10.52
CA SER A 22 11.38 10.46 11.12
C SER A 22 12.50 10.84 10.12
N ASN A 23 12.52 10.21 8.94
CA ASN A 23 13.49 10.45 7.87
C ASN A 23 12.85 10.83 6.51
N ILE A 24 11.79 11.64 6.52
CA ILE A 24 11.10 12.18 5.32
C ILE A 24 12.03 12.97 4.36
N SER A 25 13.24 13.36 4.78
CA SER A 25 14.10 14.25 4.00
C SER A 25 14.60 13.67 2.68
N SER A 26 14.54 12.34 2.50
CA SER A 26 14.94 11.68 1.24
C SER A 26 14.06 10.47 0.94
N TYR A 27 13.56 10.39 -0.30
CA TYR A 27 12.88 9.21 -0.81
C TYR A 27 13.69 7.92 -0.63
N LEU A 28 15.02 8.01 -0.59
CA LEU A 28 15.92 6.86 -0.57
C LEU A 28 16.06 6.19 0.81
N CYS A 29 15.55 6.80 1.88
CA CYS A 29 15.57 6.18 3.22
C CYS A 29 14.49 5.11 3.38
N ASP A 30 13.40 5.21 2.62
CA ASP A 30 12.32 4.23 2.62
C ASP A 30 12.72 3.02 1.76
N PRO A 31 12.66 1.78 2.30
CA PRO A 31 13.04 0.57 1.56
C PRO A 31 12.17 0.27 0.34
N VAL A 32 10.89 0.65 0.35
CA VAL A 32 9.96 0.47 -0.77
C VAL A 32 10.34 1.42 -1.91
N ASN A 33 10.66 2.68 -1.59
CA ASN A 33 11.12 3.68 -2.53
C ASN A 33 12.49 3.31 -3.10
N MET A 34 13.47 2.94 -2.28
CA MET A 34 14.79 2.49 -2.76
C MET A 34 14.66 1.23 -3.62
N GLY A 35 13.88 0.25 -3.18
CA GLY A 35 13.63 -0.97 -3.94
C GLY A 35 12.91 -0.69 -5.25
N GLY A 36 11.94 0.23 -5.26
CA GLY A 36 11.24 0.71 -6.44
C GLY A 36 12.16 1.41 -7.43
N TYR A 37 13.10 2.21 -6.95
CA TYR A 37 14.09 2.88 -7.80
C TYR A 37 15.00 1.87 -8.51
N LEU A 38 15.45 0.83 -7.81
CA LEU A 38 16.26 -0.23 -8.38
C LEU A 38 15.45 -1.11 -9.35
N ALA A 39 14.21 -1.45 -9.00
CA ALA A 39 13.31 -2.23 -9.85
C ALA A 39 12.96 -1.48 -11.15
N MET A 40 12.72 -0.16 -11.07
CA MET A 40 12.44 0.69 -12.22
C MET A 40 13.58 0.67 -13.24
N LYS A 41 14.84 0.64 -12.79
CA LYS A 41 16.02 0.54 -13.68
C LYS A 41 16.05 -0.75 -14.48
N GLU A 42 15.44 -1.81 -13.96
CA GLU A 42 15.32 -3.12 -14.60
C GLU A 42 13.98 -3.28 -15.34
N ASN A 43 13.24 -2.19 -15.57
CA ASN A 43 11.92 -2.15 -16.20
C ASN A 43 10.83 -2.91 -15.43
N VAL A 44 10.96 -3.01 -14.11
CA VAL A 44 9.95 -3.61 -13.23
C VAL A 44 9.21 -2.51 -12.48
N VAL A 45 7.88 -2.46 -12.62
CA VAL A 45 7.05 -1.48 -11.90
C VAL A 45 6.71 -1.99 -10.51
N VAL A 46 6.74 -1.08 -9.53
CA VAL A 46 6.39 -1.37 -8.14
C VAL A 46 5.13 -0.62 -7.77
N CYS A 47 4.17 -1.31 -7.16
CA CYS A 47 3.01 -0.69 -6.53
C CYS A 47 2.92 -1.03 -5.04
N THR A 48 2.49 -0.05 -4.25
CA THR A 48 2.30 -0.19 -2.79
C THR A 48 1.02 0.47 -2.30
N SER A 49 0.63 0.15 -1.07
CA SER A 49 -0.58 0.65 -0.41
C SER A 49 -0.33 1.93 0.39
N SER A 50 -1.27 2.87 0.31
CA SER A 50 -1.29 4.17 1.02
C SER A 50 -1.30 4.11 2.54
N GLY A 51 -1.43 2.92 3.12
CA GLY A 51 -1.64 2.74 4.55
C GLY A 51 -3.11 2.92 4.94
N ASN A 52 -3.38 2.71 6.23
CA ASN A 52 -4.73 2.73 6.79
C ASN A 52 -4.87 3.80 7.89
N ASP A 53 -3.93 4.74 7.97
CA ASP A 53 -3.86 5.77 9.02
C ASP A 53 -4.67 7.03 8.69
N GLY A 54 -5.50 6.98 7.65
CA GLY A 54 -6.52 8.02 7.39
C GLY A 54 -7.46 8.20 8.59
N HIS A 55 -8.31 9.22 8.63
CA HIS A 55 -8.87 10.06 7.58
C HIS A 55 -8.23 11.45 7.39
N ASP A 56 -7.25 11.80 8.23
CA ASP A 56 -6.69 13.14 8.26
C ASP A 56 -5.73 13.39 7.08
N TYR A 57 -5.51 14.66 6.74
CA TYR A 57 -4.50 15.02 5.75
C TYR A 57 -3.09 14.61 6.19
N TYR A 58 -2.23 14.28 5.22
CA TYR A 58 -0.82 13.93 5.43
C TYR A 58 -0.59 12.63 6.24
N THR A 59 -1.44 11.63 6.05
CA THR A 59 -1.41 10.32 6.73
C THR A 59 -0.89 9.16 5.87
N LEU A 60 -0.31 9.46 4.70
CA LEU A 60 0.27 8.41 3.83
C LEU A 60 1.49 7.77 4.51
N SER A 61 1.44 6.44 4.67
CA SER A 61 2.46 5.70 5.44
C SER A 61 3.65 5.23 4.60
N GLY A 62 3.69 5.47 3.27
CA GLY A 62 4.81 5.02 2.44
C GLY A 62 4.68 5.35 0.95
N GLY A 63 5.70 4.95 0.16
CA GLY A 63 5.66 4.95 -1.30
C GLY A 63 5.54 6.32 -2.00
N LEU A 64 5.88 7.40 -1.30
CA LEU A 64 5.80 8.78 -1.80
C LEU A 64 6.75 9.11 -2.96
N ALA A 65 7.59 8.16 -3.40
CA ALA A 65 8.51 8.38 -4.48
C ALA A 65 7.80 8.37 -5.86
N PRO A 66 8.20 9.25 -6.80
CA PRO A 66 7.53 9.36 -8.11
C PRO A 66 7.55 8.10 -8.99
N TRP A 67 8.40 7.13 -8.68
CA TRP A 67 8.58 5.88 -9.43
C TRP A 67 7.83 4.69 -8.83
N VAL A 68 7.11 4.87 -7.72
CA VAL A 68 6.26 3.86 -7.08
C VAL A 68 4.80 4.24 -7.34
N ILE A 69 3.97 3.25 -7.69
CA ILE A 69 2.53 3.46 -7.81
C ILE A 69 1.91 3.32 -6.42
N GLU A 70 1.43 4.43 -5.89
CA GLU A 70 0.75 4.49 -4.61
C GLU A 70 -0.76 4.23 -4.78
N VAL A 71 -1.30 3.27 -4.02
CA VAL A 71 -2.67 2.79 -4.19
C VAL A 71 -3.50 3.07 -2.95
N GLY A 72 -4.49 3.96 -3.11
CA GLY A 72 -5.54 4.20 -2.12
C GLY A 72 -6.64 3.14 -2.15
N SER A 73 -7.43 3.08 -1.08
CA SER A 73 -8.55 2.14 -0.94
C SER A 73 -9.90 2.82 -1.24
N CYS A 74 -10.80 2.08 -1.90
CA CYS A 74 -12.19 2.47 -2.07
C CYS A 74 -13.11 1.26 -1.98
N ASN A 75 -14.38 1.51 -1.64
CA ASN A 75 -15.40 0.46 -1.65
C ASN A 75 -15.85 0.16 -3.08
N SER A 76 -16.00 -1.11 -3.42
CA SER A 76 -16.51 -1.56 -4.72
C SER A 76 -18.00 -1.28 -4.94
N GLY A 77 -18.71 -0.80 -3.91
CA GLY A 77 -20.16 -0.59 -3.90
C GLY A 77 -20.95 -1.80 -3.38
N GLY A 78 -20.40 -3.01 -3.44
CA GLY A 78 -20.97 -4.21 -2.82
C GLY A 78 -20.61 -4.30 -1.33
N ARG A 79 -21.50 -4.86 -0.51
CA ARG A 79 -21.22 -5.20 0.89
C ARG A 79 -21.85 -6.53 1.27
N PHE A 80 -21.12 -7.34 2.02
CA PHE A 80 -21.69 -8.50 2.71
C PHE A 80 -22.46 -8.00 3.94
N ILE A 81 -23.72 -8.41 4.05
CA ILE A 81 -24.58 -8.05 5.18
C ILE A 81 -24.86 -9.34 5.95
N THR A 82 -24.51 -9.34 7.24
CA THR A 82 -24.86 -10.43 8.15
C THR A 82 -26.03 -9.97 9.00
N GLN A 83 -27.18 -10.61 8.83
CA GLN A 83 -28.36 -10.34 9.64
C GLN A 83 -28.23 -11.04 10.99
N VAL A 84 -28.48 -10.30 12.08
CA VAL A 84 -28.38 -10.82 13.44
C VAL A 84 -29.78 -10.84 14.07
N GLU A 85 -30.25 -12.01 14.50
CA GLU A 85 -31.48 -12.12 15.30
C GLU A 85 -31.13 -12.12 16.79
N ILE A 86 -31.71 -11.19 17.52
CA ILE A 86 -31.61 -11.09 18.98
C ILE A 86 -32.89 -11.62 19.64
N GLY A 87 -32.79 -11.98 20.93
CA GLY A 87 -33.93 -12.53 21.68
C GLY A 87 -35.19 -11.67 21.56
N GLY A 88 -36.33 -12.32 21.32
CA GLY A 88 -37.60 -11.64 21.04
C GLY A 88 -37.94 -11.47 19.55
N GLY A 89 -37.11 -12.00 18.64
CA GLY A 89 -37.39 -12.02 17.19
C GLY A 89 -37.01 -10.73 16.45
N THR A 90 -36.36 -9.79 17.14
CA THR A 90 -35.84 -8.56 16.52
C THR A 90 -34.61 -8.91 15.69
N GLN A 91 -34.59 -8.43 14.44
CA GLN A 91 -33.47 -8.61 13.51
C GLN A 91 -32.76 -7.27 13.32
N ILE A 92 -31.42 -7.27 13.39
CA ILE A 92 -30.54 -6.11 13.16
C ILE A 92 -29.49 -6.41 12.09
#